data_AF-A0A3D0Q8G9-F1
#
_entry.id   AF-A0A3D0Q8G9-F1
#
_cell.length_a   1.000
_cell.length_b   1.000
_cell.length_c   1.000
_cell.angle_alpha   90.00
_cell.angle_beta   90.00
_cell.angle_gamma   90.00
#
_symmetry.space_group_name_H-M   'P 1'
#
loop_
_entity.id
_entity.type
_entity.pdbx_description
1 polymer ?
#
loop_
_entity_poly.entity_id
_entity_poly.type
_entity_poly.pdbx_seq_one_letter_code
_entity_poly.pdbx_strand_id
1 'polypeptide(L)'
;DAQPHIVLGNTQLRRYQDTLYCLDAGQLPWSFKTVGFNAQEFVVIEPQRQKLMVGKQQDGALCSVSVATAESQFSLSQPVLSLPVKPAGEVHHKPLKKWFKQWQVPPWERSDWLLLSDAEQPVALVTKGQIIALSATGQRKVFLQLFAL
;
A
#
# COMPACT_ATOMS: atom_id res chain seq x y z
N ASP A 1 -7.87 17.92 -14.47
CA ASP A 1 -9.04 17.50 -13.71
C ASP A 1 -9.25 18.41 -12.53
N ALA A 2 -10.34 19.16 -12.55
CA ALA A 2 -10.80 19.86 -11.36
C ALA A 2 -11.12 18.79 -10.29
N GLN A 3 -10.76 19.06 -9.04
CA GLN A 3 -11.15 18.25 -7.88
C GLN A 3 -12.28 18.99 -7.15
N PRO A 4 -13.51 19.00 -7.71
CA PRO A 4 -14.62 19.68 -7.07
C PRO A 4 -14.87 19.04 -5.71
N HIS A 5 -14.91 19.87 -4.67
CA HIS A 5 -15.27 19.43 -3.34
C HIS A 5 -16.24 20.44 -2.72
N ILE A 6 -17.18 19.92 -1.93
CA ILE A 6 -18.11 20.71 -1.11
C ILE A 6 -17.89 20.28 0.33
N VAL A 7 -17.82 21.23 1.25
CA VAL A 7 -17.71 20.96 2.69
C VAL A 7 -19.03 21.35 3.36
N LEU A 8 -19.64 20.41 4.08
CA LEU A 8 -20.89 20.56 4.82
C LEU A 8 -20.62 20.12 6.28
N GLY A 9 -20.32 21.06 7.16
CA GLY A 9 -19.87 20.74 8.53
C GLY A 9 -18.61 19.87 8.51
N ASN A 10 -18.67 18.70 9.16
CA ASN A 10 -17.57 17.72 9.17
C ASN A 10 -17.63 16.74 7.99
N THR A 11 -18.44 17.00 6.97
CA THR A 11 -18.53 16.13 5.79
C THR A 11 -17.97 16.83 4.57
N GLN A 12 -17.13 16.15 3.80
CA GLN A 12 -16.63 16.61 2.52
C GLN A 12 -17.14 15.71 1.40
N LEU A 13 -17.92 16.28 0.50
CA LEU A 13 -18.34 15.61 -0.72
C LEU A 13 -17.30 15.86 -1.81
N ARG A 14 -16.79 14.79 -2.44
CA ARG A 14 -15.84 14.89 -3.55
C ARG A 14 -16.30 14.06 -4.74
N ARG A 15 -16.11 14.56 -5.96
CA ARG A 15 -16.37 13.78 -7.18
C ARG A 15 -15.07 13.20 -7.74
N TYR A 16 -15.09 11.91 -8.08
CA TYR A 16 -14.02 11.27 -8.84
C TYR A 16 -14.62 10.23 -9.79
N GLN A 17 -14.28 10.30 -11.07
CA GLN A 17 -14.77 9.38 -12.13
C GLN A 17 -16.29 9.13 -12.07
N ASP A 18 -17.08 10.21 -12.15
CA ASP A 18 -18.55 10.19 -12.06
C ASP A 18 -19.15 9.61 -10.76
N THR A 19 -18.32 9.27 -9.77
CA THR A 19 -18.77 8.82 -8.46
C THR A 19 -18.63 9.94 -7.44
N LEU A 20 -19.67 10.11 -6.61
CA LEU A 20 -19.68 11.04 -5.49
C LEU A 20 -19.29 10.29 -4.22
N TYR A 21 -18.26 10.79 -3.54
CA TYR A 21 -17.73 10.23 -2.29
C TYR A 21 -18.06 11.16 -1.13
N CYS A 22 -18.42 10.56 0.01
CA CYS A 22 -18.68 11.24 1.27
C CYS A 22 -17.52 10.97 2.23
N LEU A 23 -16.70 11.98 2.49
CA LEU A 23 -15.53 11.89 3.35
C LEU A 23 -15.78 12.66 4.64
N ASP A 24 -15.10 12.28 5.72
CA ASP A 24 -15.08 13.07 6.94
C ASP A 24 -14.05 14.20 6.79
N ALA A 25 -14.52 15.45 6.76
CA ALA A 25 -13.70 16.66 6.64
C ALA A 25 -12.89 16.95 7.91
N GLY A 26 -13.25 16.35 9.05
CA GLY A 26 -12.57 16.51 10.33
C GLY A 26 -11.36 15.59 10.51
N GLN A 27 -11.13 14.63 9.61
CA GLN A 27 -9.97 13.75 9.72
C GLN A 27 -8.68 14.50 9.35
N LEU A 28 -7.72 14.46 10.27
CA LEU A 28 -6.35 14.89 10.03
C LEU A 28 -5.76 14.09 8.86
N PRO A 29 -4.88 14.70 8.05
CA PRO A 29 -4.18 13.96 7.02
C PRO A 29 -3.42 12.79 7.66
N TRP A 30 -3.80 11.57 7.26
CA TRP A 30 -3.11 10.36 7.69
C TRP A 30 -1.62 10.50 7.34
N SER A 31 -0.76 10.19 8.32
CA SER A 31 0.65 9.92 8.06
C SER A 31 1.03 8.59 8.71
N PHE A 32 1.82 7.81 8.00
CA PHE A 32 2.34 6.55 8.52
C PHE A 32 3.83 6.71 8.79
N LYS A 33 4.23 6.50 10.05
CA LYS A 33 5.66 6.46 10.39
C LYS A 33 6.27 5.21 9.80
N THR A 34 7.44 5.34 9.18
CA THR A 34 8.17 4.17 8.69
C THR A 34 8.47 3.22 9.84
N VAL A 35 8.11 1.96 9.67
CA VAL A 35 8.38 0.89 10.64
C VAL A 35 9.29 -0.13 9.99
N GLY A 36 10.43 -0.41 10.63
CA GLY A 36 11.30 -1.55 10.31
C GLY A 36 10.92 -2.76 11.14
N PHE A 37 10.94 -3.95 10.55
CA PHE A 37 10.55 -5.21 11.20
C PHE A 37 11.18 -6.43 10.51
N ASN A 38 11.22 -7.55 11.22
CA ASN A 38 11.77 -8.80 10.69
C ASN A 38 10.67 -9.69 10.11
N ALA A 39 11.08 -10.70 9.33
CA ALA A 39 10.16 -11.77 8.94
C ALA A 39 9.50 -12.42 10.18
N GLN A 40 8.24 -12.80 10.05
CA GLN A 40 7.38 -13.42 11.08
C GLN A 40 6.99 -12.48 12.24
N GLU A 41 7.37 -11.20 12.19
CA GLU A 41 6.82 -10.18 13.08
C GLU A 41 5.53 -9.59 12.47
N PHE A 42 4.61 -9.18 13.35
CA PHE A 42 3.40 -8.47 12.96
C PHE A 42 3.61 -6.96 13.04
N VAL A 43 3.32 -6.26 11.95
CA VAL A 43 3.25 -4.80 11.93
C VAL A 43 1.81 -4.34 11.94
N VAL A 44 1.45 -3.55 12.94
CA VAL A 44 0.13 -2.92 13.01
C VAL A 44 0.08 -1.71 12.08
N ILE A 45 -0.99 -1.63 11.29
CA ILE A 45 -1.30 -0.52 10.40
C ILE A 45 -2.53 0.21 10.94
N GLU A 46 -2.30 1.17 11.83
CA GLU A 46 -3.33 2.10 12.31
C GLU A 46 -3.40 3.35 11.41
N PRO A 47 -4.58 3.98 11.25
CA PRO A 47 -5.93 3.56 11.67
C PRO A 47 -6.67 2.54 10.78
N GLN A 48 -6.00 1.84 9.85
CA GLN A 48 -6.68 0.83 9.00
C GLN A 48 -7.15 -0.39 9.78
N ARG A 49 -6.77 -0.53 11.06
CA ARG A 49 -7.09 -1.65 11.95
C ARG A 49 -6.76 -2.98 11.29
N GLN A 50 -5.54 -3.10 10.79
CA GLN A 50 -5.03 -4.33 10.21
C GLN A 50 -3.59 -4.58 10.63
N LYS A 51 -3.15 -5.85 10.57
CA LYS A 51 -1.77 -6.26 10.75
C LYS A 51 -1.24 -6.87 9.47
N LEU A 52 0.01 -6.55 9.14
CA LEU A 52 0.78 -7.19 8.08
C LEU A 52 1.80 -8.15 8.70
N MET A 53 1.94 -9.33 8.12
CA MET A 53 3.04 -10.25 8.41
C MET A 53 3.71 -10.68 7.11
N VAL A 54 5.04 -10.74 7.12
CA VAL A 54 5.85 -11.31 6.04
C VAL A 54 6.49 -12.60 6.53
N GLY A 55 6.27 -13.73 5.85
CA GLY A 55 6.76 -15.01 6.36
C GLY A 55 6.74 -16.16 5.36
N LYS A 56 6.79 -17.38 5.88
CA LYS A 56 6.64 -18.60 5.09
C LYS A 56 5.19 -18.76 4.63
N GLN A 57 4.97 -19.60 3.63
CA GLN A 57 3.61 -19.95 3.20
C GLN A 57 2.83 -20.52 4.37
N GLN A 58 1.72 -19.89 4.69
CA GLN A 58 0.75 -20.33 5.68
C GLN A 58 -0.65 -20.20 5.08
N ASP A 59 -1.63 -20.83 5.72
CA ASP A 59 -3.02 -20.69 5.35
C ASP A 59 -3.46 -19.21 5.49
N GLY A 60 -4.11 -18.67 4.46
CA GLY A 60 -4.47 -17.24 4.38
C GLY A 60 -3.42 -16.28 3.78
N ALA A 61 -2.35 -16.79 3.17
CA ALA A 61 -1.43 -15.96 2.37
C ALA A 61 -2.15 -15.28 1.19
N LEU A 62 -2.04 -13.95 1.08
CA LEU A 62 -2.67 -13.19 0.00
C LEU A 62 -1.85 -13.20 -1.29
N CYS A 63 -0.53 -13.08 -1.17
CA CYS A 63 0.38 -13.14 -2.31
C CYS A 63 1.80 -13.51 -1.90
N SER A 64 2.61 -13.95 -2.86
CA SER A 64 4.05 -14.14 -2.70
C SER A 64 4.83 -12.98 -3.33
N VAL A 65 5.89 -12.53 -2.67
CA VAL A 65 6.85 -11.55 -3.21
C VAL A 65 8.27 -12.12 -3.21
N SER A 66 9.08 -11.66 -4.15
CA SER A 66 10.49 -12.02 -4.25
C SER A 66 11.34 -11.11 -3.36
N VAL A 67 12.19 -11.68 -2.52
CA VAL A 67 13.09 -10.98 -1.59
C VAL A 67 14.53 -11.43 -1.80
N ALA A 68 15.47 -10.55 -1.47
CA ALA A 68 16.90 -10.78 -1.69
C ALA A 68 17.44 -11.86 -0.75
N THR A 69 17.04 -11.84 0.53
CA THR A 69 17.58 -12.75 1.57
C THR A 69 16.46 -13.33 2.46
N ALA A 70 16.79 -14.30 3.33
CA ALA A 70 15.81 -14.85 4.29
C ALA A 70 15.85 -14.13 5.64
N GLU A 71 16.92 -13.38 5.92
CA GLU A 71 17.10 -12.53 7.11
C GLU A 71 16.83 -11.06 6.74
N SER A 72 15.95 -10.86 5.77
CA SER A 72 15.60 -9.56 5.25
C SER A 72 14.93 -8.72 6.32
N GLN A 73 15.49 -7.53 6.55
CA GLN A 73 14.85 -6.47 7.33
C GLN A 73 13.86 -5.76 6.41
N PHE A 74 12.58 -5.85 6.74
CA PHE A 74 11.53 -5.20 6.00
C PHE A 74 11.28 -3.80 6.54
N SER A 75 10.86 -2.90 5.65
CA SER A 75 10.34 -1.60 6.05
C SER A 75 8.98 -1.35 5.41
N LEU A 76 8.06 -0.80 6.21
CA LEU A 76 6.76 -0.35 5.75
C LEU A 76 6.71 1.18 5.87
N SER A 77 6.47 1.88 4.76
CA SER A 77 6.49 3.35 4.72
C SER A 77 5.43 3.92 3.77
N GLN A 78 5.18 5.23 3.80
CA GLN A 78 4.33 5.85 2.78
C GLN A 78 5.09 5.95 1.45
N PRO A 79 4.50 5.51 0.32
CA PRO A 79 5.17 5.54 -0.96
C PRO A 79 5.30 6.97 -1.48
N VAL A 80 6.44 7.26 -2.12
CA VAL A 80 6.59 8.48 -2.90
C VAL A 80 5.88 8.30 -4.24
N LEU A 81 4.96 9.20 -4.60
CA LEU A 81 4.13 9.07 -5.81
C LEU A 81 4.92 9.08 -7.14
N SER A 82 6.14 9.64 -7.13
CA SER A 82 7.07 9.62 -8.27
C SER A 82 7.86 8.31 -8.39
N LEU A 83 7.82 7.44 -7.37
CA LEU A 83 8.58 6.19 -7.35
C LEU A 83 8.16 5.31 -8.54
N PRO A 84 9.10 4.91 -9.41
CA PRO A 84 8.81 4.00 -10.50
C PRO A 84 8.68 2.58 -9.94
N VAL A 85 7.49 2.01 -10.03
CA VAL A 85 7.22 0.64 -9.63
C VAL A 85 6.70 -0.17 -10.81
N LYS A 86 6.91 -1.49 -10.76
CA LYS A 86 6.38 -2.44 -11.72
C LYS A 86 5.58 -3.50 -10.97
N PRO A 87 4.24 -3.43 -10.96
CA PRO A 87 3.40 -4.48 -10.42
C PRO A 87 3.73 -5.84 -11.03
N ALA A 88 3.55 -6.92 -10.28
CA ALA A 88 3.77 -8.27 -10.78
C ALA A 88 2.83 -8.54 -11.98
N GLY A 89 3.37 -9.04 -13.09
CA GLY A 89 2.63 -9.30 -14.33
C GLY A 89 2.61 -8.14 -15.33
N GLU A 90 3.02 -6.93 -14.93
CA GLU A 90 3.12 -5.78 -15.83
C GLU A 90 4.49 -5.73 -16.53
N VAL A 91 4.50 -5.24 -17.77
CA VAL A 91 5.71 -5.23 -18.62
C VAL A 91 6.63 -4.04 -18.30
N HIS A 92 6.05 -2.92 -17.86
CA HIS A 92 6.77 -1.64 -17.77
C HIS A 92 6.78 -1.06 -16.36
N HIS A 93 7.90 -0.43 -15.99
CA HIS A 93 7.96 0.44 -14.83
C HIS A 93 7.22 1.74 -15.14
N LYS A 94 6.35 2.18 -14.22
CA LYS A 94 5.69 3.50 -14.30
C LYS A 94 5.71 4.15 -12.92
N PRO A 95 5.72 5.50 -12.85
CA PRO A 95 5.52 6.19 -11.58
C PRO A 95 4.24 5.74 -10.90
N LEU A 96 4.26 5.55 -9.59
CA LEU A 96 3.10 5.09 -8.81
C LEU A 96 1.86 5.96 -9.04
N LYS A 97 2.02 7.27 -9.21
CA LYS A 97 0.93 8.18 -9.60
C LYS A 97 0.19 7.75 -10.87
N LYS A 98 0.90 7.21 -11.87
CA LYS A 98 0.27 6.70 -13.10
C LYS A 98 -0.49 5.41 -12.82
N TRP A 99 0.06 4.51 -12.01
CA TRP A 99 -0.63 3.28 -11.59
C TRP A 99 -1.93 3.59 -10.84
N PHE A 100 -1.90 4.49 -9.86
CA PHE A 100 -3.12 4.91 -9.16
C PHE A 100 -4.17 5.50 -10.08
N LYS A 101 -3.79 6.17 -11.17
CA LYS A 101 -4.75 6.63 -12.18
C LYS A 101 -5.35 5.44 -12.96
N GLN A 102 -4.53 4.47 -13.35
CA GLN A 102 -4.98 3.28 -14.09
C GLN A 102 -5.88 2.38 -13.23
N TRP A 103 -5.55 2.21 -11.96
CA TRP A 103 -6.36 1.49 -10.97
C TRP A 103 -7.54 2.30 -10.43
N GLN A 104 -7.76 3.50 -10.96
CA GLN A 104 -8.86 4.39 -10.58
C GLN A 104 -8.89 4.70 -9.07
N VAL A 105 -7.73 4.77 -8.41
CA VAL A 105 -7.61 5.11 -6.99
C VAL A 105 -7.83 6.62 -6.82
N PRO A 106 -8.86 7.05 -6.07
CA PRO A 106 -9.12 8.46 -5.79
C PRO A 106 -7.95 9.14 -5.08
N PRO A 107 -7.70 10.46 -5.31
CA PRO A 107 -6.55 11.15 -4.73
C PRO A 107 -6.41 11.06 -3.21
N TRP A 108 -7.53 11.02 -2.47
CA TRP A 108 -7.56 10.93 -1.01
C TRP A 108 -7.29 9.52 -0.47
N GLU A 109 -7.54 8.46 -1.25
CA GLU A 109 -7.20 7.09 -0.82
C GLU A 109 -5.73 6.75 -1.07
N ARG A 110 -5.03 7.52 -1.93
CA ARG A 110 -3.62 7.27 -2.27
C ARG A 110 -2.68 7.40 -1.07
N SER A 111 -3.04 8.18 -0.06
CA SER A 111 -2.27 8.31 1.19
C SER A 111 -2.35 7.07 2.07
N ASP A 112 -3.35 6.22 1.87
CA ASP A 112 -3.59 5.01 2.67
C ASP A 112 -2.77 3.82 2.18
N TRP A 113 -2.17 3.95 0.99
CA TRP A 113 -1.25 2.96 0.45
C TRP A 113 0.10 3.05 1.16
N LEU A 114 0.66 1.89 1.47
CA LEU A 114 1.97 1.72 2.07
C LEU A 114 2.87 0.92 1.14
N LEU A 115 4.16 1.24 1.17
CA LEU A 115 5.22 0.56 0.45
C LEU A 115 5.91 -0.40 1.40
N LEU A 116 5.88 -1.68 1.07
CA LEU A 116 6.73 -2.68 1.69
C LEU A 116 8.03 -2.76 0.89
N SER A 117 9.15 -2.60 1.58
CA SER A 117 10.49 -2.73 1.01
C SER A 117 11.30 -3.79 1.75
N ASP A 118 12.18 -4.46 1.04
CA ASP A 118 13.23 -5.35 1.54
C ASP A 118 14.59 -4.67 1.28
N ALA A 119 15.32 -4.29 2.32
CA ALA A 119 16.61 -3.59 2.20
C ALA A 119 16.59 -2.45 1.16
N GLU A 120 15.60 -1.55 1.29
CA GLU A 120 15.30 -0.42 0.38
C GLU A 120 14.73 -0.78 -1.01
N GLN A 121 14.68 -2.07 -1.38
CA GLN A 121 14.04 -2.51 -2.62
C GLN A 121 12.51 -2.63 -2.44
N PRO A 122 11.69 -1.92 -3.23
CA PRO A 122 10.23 -2.08 -3.19
C PRO A 122 9.79 -3.50 -3.60
N VAL A 123 9.06 -4.18 -2.72
CA VAL A 123 8.58 -5.56 -2.95
C VAL A 123 7.06 -5.66 -3.04
N ALA A 124 6.32 -4.78 -2.36
CA ALA A 124 4.85 -4.77 -2.42
C ALA A 124 4.26 -3.39 -2.13
N LEU A 125 3.03 -3.19 -2.58
CA LEU A 125 2.15 -2.13 -2.11
C LEU A 125 1.05 -2.75 -1.26
N VAL A 126 0.76 -2.14 -0.11
CA VAL A 126 -0.22 -2.62 0.86
C VAL A 126 -1.26 -1.54 1.08
N THR A 127 -2.53 -1.90 1.07
CA THR A 127 -3.64 -1.01 1.46
C THR A 127 -4.64 -1.81 2.30
N LYS A 128 -5.77 -1.21 2.65
CA LYS A 128 -6.80 -1.88 3.46
C LYS A 128 -7.32 -3.13 2.75
N GLY A 129 -7.00 -4.30 3.30
CA GLY A 129 -7.47 -5.60 2.78
C GLY A 129 -6.88 -6.05 1.44
N GLN A 130 -5.90 -5.33 0.87
CA GLN A 130 -5.32 -5.68 -0.43
C GLN A 130 -3.80 -5.51 -0.43
N ILE A 131 -3.13 -6.41 -1.15
CA ILE A 131 -1.70 -6.33 -1.44
C ILE A 131 -1.49 -6.45 -2.96
N ILE A 132 -0.64 -5.57 -3.51
CA ILE A 132 -0.13 -5.66 -4.87
C ILE A 132 1.35 -5.99 -4.81
N ALA A 133 1.70 -7.22 -5.18
CA ALA A 133 3.08 -7.62 -5.33
C ALA A 133 3.78 -6.79 -6.42
N LEU A 134 5.00 -6.34 -6.16
CA LEU A 134 5.85 -5.70 -7.15
C LEU A 134 6.84 -6.72 -7.72
N SER A 135 7.29 -6.47 -8.94
CA SER A 135 8.34 -7.22 -9.59
C SER A 135 9.68 -6.88 -8.93
N ALA A 136 10.08 -7.70 -7.96
CA ALA A 136 11.38 -7.64 -7.32
C ALA A 136 12.32 -8.72 -7.88
N THR A 137 13.62 -8.46 -7.83
CA THR A 137 14.68 -9.31 -8.39
C THR A 137 15.19 -10.39 -7.42
N GLY A 138 14.52 -10.57 -6.28
CA GLY A 138 14.89 -11.54 -5.27
C GLY A 138 14.78 -13.01 -5.73
N GLN A 139 15.70 -13.86 -5.26
CA GLN A 139 15.69 -15.30 -5.54
C GLN A 139 14.78 -16.08 -4.59
N ARG A 140 14.49 -15.54 -3.42
CA ARG A 140 13.64 -16.19 -2.41
C ARG A 140 12.23 -15.65 -2.48
N LYS A 141 11.24 -16.51 -2.25
CA LYS A 141 9.84 -16.12 -2.14
C LYS A 141 9.42 -16.09 -0.68
N VAL A 142 8.80 -14.99 -0.27
CA VAL A 142 8.09 -14.87 1.01
C VAL A 142 6.63 -14.58 0.73
N PHE A 143 5.78 -14.83 1.72
CA PHE A 143 4.34 -14.69 1.64
C PHE A 143 3.89 -13.55 2.54
N LEU A 144 2.92 -12.79 2.04
CA LEU A 144 2.34 -11.65 2.73
C LEU A 144 0.93 -12.00 3.20
N GLN A 145 0.64 -11.67 4.45
CA GLN A 145 -0.64 -11.93 5.09
C GLN A 145 -1.17 -10.65 5.75
N LEU A 146 -2.47 -10.38 5.56
CA LEU A 146 -3.19 -9.33 6.27
C LEU A 146 -4.16 -9.96 7.26
N PHE A 147 -4.23 -9.37 8.45
CA PHE A 147 -5.16 -9.74 9.50
C PHE A 147 -5.95 -8.50 9.91
N ALA A 148 -7.27 -8.62 10.09
CA ALA A 148 -8.07 -7.54 10.67
C ALA A 148 -7.84 -7.43 12.18
N LEU A 149 -7.99 -6.23 12.74
CA LEU A 149 -7.91 -5.93 14.19
C LEU A 149 -9.23 -5.50 14.81
#